data_AF-A0AAV4I3Z6-F1
#
_entry.id   AF-A0AAV4I3Z6-F1
#
_cell.length_a   1.000
_cell.length_b   1.000
_cell.length_c   1.000
_cell.angle_alpha   90.00
_cell.angle_beta   90.00
_cell.angle_gamma   90.00
#
_symmetry.space_group_name_H-M   'P 1'
#
loop_
_entity.id
_entity.type
_entity.pdbx_description
1 polymer ?
#
loop_
_entity_poly.entity_id
_entity_poly.type
_entity_poly.pdbx_seq_one_letter_code
_entity_poly.pdbx_strand_id
1 'polypeptide(L)' 'MTASFPSQMAYFWILPLIHLGYKKDLVEDDVPVLNPRDQSATVLPTFEKSWALERQRCLAANQARR' A
#
# COMPACT_ATOMS: atom_id res chain seq x y z
N MET A 1 -0.02 -2.30 11.52
CA MET A 1 -0.55 -1.16 12.28
C MET A 1 -1.45 -1.62 13.41
N THR A 2 -1.06 -1.35 14.65
CA THR A 2 -1.86 -1.59 15.87
C THR A 2 -2.27 -0.24 16.47
N ALA A 3 -3.05 0.56 15.73
CA ALA A 3 -3.67 1.76 16.28
C ALA A 3 -5.10 1.44 16.71
N SER A 4 -5.59 2.05 17.78
CA SER A 4 -7.00 1.92 18.18
C SER A 4 -7.92 2.51 17.12
N PHE A 5 -9.17 2.03 17.05
CA PHE A 5 -10.13 2.49 16.05
C PHE A 5 -10.31 4.02 15.99
N PRO A 6 -10.47 4.75 17.13
CA PRO A 6 -10.55 6.21 17.09
C PRO A 6 -9.25 6.86 16.59
N SER A 7 -8.09 6.30 16.93
CA SER A 7 -6.79 6.80 16.48
C SER A 7 -6.62 6.65 14.97
N GLN A 8 -7.13 5.55 14.38
CA GLN A 8 -7.14 5.37 12.93
C GLN A 8 -8.05 6.40 12.24
N MET A 9 -9.23 6.67 12.80
CA MET A 9 -10.18 7.63 12.23
C MET A 9 -9.69 9.09 12.29
N ALA A 10 -9.15 9.50 13.44
CA ALA A 10 -8.68 10.87 13.68
C ALA A 10 -7.20 11.06 13.31
N TYR A 11 -6.54 10.04 12.74
CA TYR A 11 -5.13 10.04 12.38
C TYR A 11 -4.15 10.32 13.54
N PHE A 12 -4.54 10.08 14.79
CA PHE A 12 -3.70 10.39 15.95
C PHE A 12 -2.38 9.61 15.98
N TRP A 13 -2.30 8.48 15.27
CA TRP A 13 -1.07 7.69 15.15
C TRP A 13 0.08 8.44 14.47
N ILE A 14 -0.17 9.51 13.70
CA ILE A 14 0.88 10.29 13.03
C ILE A 14 1.47 11.42 13.90
N LEU A 15 0.79 11.80 14.99
CA LEU A 15 1.20 12.92 15.84
C LEU A 15 2.64 12.84 16.37
N PRO A 16 3.19 11.67 16.75
CA PRO A 16 4.58 11.57 17.19
C PRO A 16 5.59 12.02 16.12
N LEU A 17 5.32 11.71 14.84
CA LEU A 17 6.19 12.09 13.72
C LEU A 17 6.11 13.60 13.45
N ILE A 18 4.90 14.17 13.51
CA ILE A 18 4.69 15.62 13.38
C ILE A 18 5.46 16.38 14.47
N HIS A 19 5.36 15.91 15.71
CA HIS A 19 6.06 16.53 16.83
C HIS A 19 7.59 16.38 16.73
N LEU A 20 8.09 15.30 16.13
CA LEU A 20 9.52 15.13 15.84
C LEU A 20 10.00 16.17 14.82
N GLY A 21 9.26 16.35 13.73
CA GLY A 21 9.56 17.34 12.70
C GLY A 21 9.46 18.79 13.19
N TYR A 22 8.66 19.04 14.22
CA TYR A 22 8.64 20.34 14.91
C TYR A 22 9.94 20.61 15.70
N LYS A 23 10.57 19.57 16.25
CA LYS A 23 11.76 19.69 17.09
C LYS A 23 13.07 19.65 16.31
N LYS A 24 13.12 18.90 15.21
CA LYS A 24 14.30 18.75 14.36
C LYS A 24 13.89 18.49 12.92
N ASP A 25 14.81 18.74 12.00
CA ASP A 25 14.66 18.30 10.61
C ASP A 25 14.57 16.78 10.55
N LEU A 26 13.62 16.27 9.76
CA LEU A 26 13.39 14.85 9.59
C LEU A 26 14.43 14.26 8.64
N VAL A 27 14.94 13.08 8.99
CA VAL A 27 15.76 12.24 8.11
C VAL A 27 15.00 10.98 7.70
N GLU A 28 15.48 10.28 6.67
CA GLU A 28 14.81 9.07 6.14
C GLU A 28 14.61 8.00 7.22
N ASP A 29 15.57 7.84 8.13
CA ASP A 29 15.51 6.90 9.25
C ASP A 29 14.39 7.21 10.27
N ASP A 30 13.88 8.44 10.30
CA ASP A 30 12.77 8.83 11.19
C ASP A 30 11.41 8.37 10.64
N VAL A 31 11.33 8.03 9.35
CA VAL A 31 10.08 7.65 8.68
C VAL A 31 9.77 6.18 8.97
N PRO A 32 8.56 5.86 9.50
CA PRO A 32 8.18 4.48 9.77
C PRO A 32 8.17 3.64 8.49
N VAL A 33 8.66 2.40 8.60
CA VAL A 33 8.59 1.42 7.51
C VAL A 33 7.14 1.16 7.13
N LEU A 34 6.88 1.07 5.82
CA LEU A 34 5.56 0.82 5.28
C LEU A 34 4.99 -0.51 5.81
N ASN A 35 3.70 -0.53 6.12
CA ASN A 35 3.01 -1.75 6.53
C ASN A 35 3.29 -2.91 5.59
N PRO A 36 3.54 -4.13 6.09
CA PRO A 36 3.73 -5.31 5.25
C PRO A 36 2.62 -5.54 4.23
N ARG A 37 1.37 -5.21 4.57
CA ARG A 37 0.21 -5.27 3.67
C ARG A 37 0.37 -4.40 2.42
N ASP A 38 0.94 -3.23 2.59
CA ASP A 38 0.99 -2.18 1.56
C ASP A 38 2.32 -2.25 0.78
N GLN A 39 3.23 -3.16 1.16
CA GLN A 39 4.49 -3.38 0.45
C GLN A 39 4.27 -4.10 -0.89
N SER A 40 5.10 -3.75 -1.87
CA SER A 40 5.06 -4.33 -3.22
C SER A 40 5.17 -5.86 -3.20
N ALA A 41 6.00 -6.42 -2.31
CA ALA A 41 6.14 -7.87 -2.14
C ALA A 41 4.81 -8.57 -1.84
N THR A 42 3.87 -7.88 -1.18
CA THR A 42 2.56 -8.41 -0.81
C THR A 42 1.49 -8.10 -1.87
N VAL A 43 1.53 -6.90 -2.45
CA VAL A 43 0.51 -6.43 -3.40
C VAL A 43 0.71 -7.00 -4.81
N LEU A 44 1.96 -7.10 -5.28
CA LEU A 44 2.28 -7.52 -6.64
C LEU A 44 1.74 -8.91 -7.01
N PRO A 45 1.87 -9.96 -6.16
CA PRO A 45 1.40 -11.30 -6.55
C PRO A 45 -0.10 -11.36 -6.84
N THR A 46 -0.91 -10.62 -6.06
CA THR A 46 -2.36 -10.56 -6.25
C THR A 46 -2.71 -9.84 -7.56
N PHE A 47 -2.00 -8.75 -7.85
CA PHE A 47 -2.15 -8.02 -9.10
C PHE A 47 -1.77 -8.89 -10.30
N GLU A 48 -0.59 -9.52 -10.30
CA GLU A 48 -0.09 -10.34 -11.40
C GLU A 48 -1.04 -11.50 -11.72
N LYS A 49 -1.56 -12.17 -10.69
CA LYS A 49 -2.55 -13.24 -10.86
C LYS A 49 -3.80 -12.74 -11.57
N SER A 50 -4.34 -11.60 -11.12
CA SER A 50 -5.56 -11.01 -11.69
C SER A 50 -5.32 -10.53 -13.12
N TRP A 51 -4.14 -9.95 -13.38
CA TRP A 51 -3.74 -9.49 -14.70
C TRP A 51 -3.57 -10.64 -15.70
N ALA A 52 -2.97 -11.76 -15.28
CA ALA A 52 -2.83 -12.94 -16.13
C ALA A 52 -4.20 -13.49 -16.56
N LEU A 53 -5.17 -13.54 -15.66
CA LEU A 53 -6.55 -13.97 -15.96
C LEU A 53 -7.22 -13.03 -16.96
N GLU A 54 -7.11 -11.72 -16.76
CA GLU A 54 -7.71 -10.74 -17.66
C GLU A 54 -7.08 -10.79 -19.06
N ARG A 55 -5.75 -10.95 -19.14
CA ARG A 55 -5.05 -11.16 -20.41
C ARG A 55 -5.55 -12.38 -21.15
N GLN A 56 -5.73 -13.52 -20.46
CA GLN A 56 -6.27 -14.73 -21.06
C GLN A 56 -7.70 -14.52 -21.58
N ARG A 57 -8.56 -13.86 -20.79
CA ARG A 57 -9.92 -13.50 -21.19
C ARG A 57 -9.94 -12.67 -22.47
N CYS A 58 -9.10 -11.63 -22.53
CA CYS A 58 -9.01 -10.75 -23.69
C CYS A 58 -8.47 -11.48 -24.93
N LEU A 59 -7.46 -12.34 -24.77
CA LEU A 59 -6.92 -13.14 -25.86
C LEU A 59 -7.98 -14.07 -26.46
N ALA A 60 -8.74 -14.78 -25.61
CA ALA A 60 -9.82 -15.65 -26.05
C ALA A 60 -10.92 -14.86 -26.79
N ALA A 61 -11.33 -13.70 -26.26
CA ALA A 61 -12.32 -12.84 -26.90
C ALA A 61 -11.83 -12.30 -28.26
N ASN A 62 -10.54 -11.96 -28.38
CA ASN A 62 -9.96 -11.48 -29.63
C ASN A 62 -9.83 -12.59 -30.68
N GLN A 63 -9.57 -13.84 -30.26
CA GLN A 63 -9.55 -14.99 -31.16
C GLN A 63 -10.94 -15.32 -31.69
N ALA A 64 -11.98 -15.25 -30.85
CA ALA A 64 -13.37 -15.49 -31.28
C ALA A 64 -13.93 -14.40 -32.23
N ARG A 65 -13.26 -13.24 -32.33
CA ARG A 65 -13.64 -12.13 -33.22
C ARG A 65 -12.94 -12.20 -34.59
N ARG A 66 -11.95 -13.07 -34.78
CA ARG A 66 -11.27 -13.30 -36.05
C ARG A 66 -11.89 -14.49 -36.77
#